data_AF-A0A9P8W2Y2-F1
#
_entry.id   AF-A0A9P8W2Y2-F1
#
_cell.length_a   1.000
_cell.length_b   1.000
_cell.length_c   1.000
_cell.angle_alpha   90.00
_cell.angle_beta   90.00
_cell.angle_gamma   90.00
#
_symmetry.space_group_name_H-M   'P 1'
#
loop_
_entity.id
_entity.type
_entity.pdbx_description
1 polymer ?
#
loop_
_entity_poly.entity_id
_entity_poly.type
_entity_poly.pdbx_seq_one_letter_code
_entity_poly.pdbx_strand_id
1 'polypeptide(L)'
;MAAEDEPQTTAKSAEDRKAASALASLDADESAGSHNVDADAVNKAMKTLGGSSSAPKPASASKNVKVDPADVALLVDELDLPKPKATELLKSHEGDAVKAMRAYVNA
;
A
#
# COMPACT_ATOMS: atom_id res chain seq x y z
N MET A 1 -33.49 4.51 25.74
CA MET A 1 -32.08 4.86 25.44
C MET A 1 -31.22 3.79 26.08
N ALA A 2 -30.54 2.89 25.35
CA ALA A 2 -30.08 2.96 23.96
C ALA A 2 -29.19 4.20 23.70
N ALA A 3 -27.93 4.07 23.28
CA ALA A 3 -27.17 2.86 22.98
C ALA A 3 -25.67 3.15 23.32
N GLU A 4 -24.59 2.52 22.84
CA GLU A 4 -24.39 1.64 21.67
C GLU A 4 -23.71 0.30 22.06
N ASP A 5 -22.58 -0.04 21.44
CA ASP A 5 -22.00 -1.36 21.21
C ASP A 5 -20.47 -1.21 21.12
N GLU A 6 -19.69 -1.95 21.92
CA GLU A 6 -18.23 -2.03 21.72
C GLU A 6 -17.62 -3.28 22.40
N PRO A 7 -17.53 -4.44 21.71
CA PRO A 7 -17.01 -5.67 22.29
C PRO A 7 -15.47 -5.67 22.38
N GLN A 8 -14.95 -5.21 23.51
CA GLN A 8 -13.52 -5.25 23.91
C GLN A 8 -12.74 -6.47 23.37
N THR A 9 -11.81 -6.22 22.45
CA THR A 9 -11.17 -7.22 21.56
C THR A 9 -9.99 -7.96 22.20
N THR A 10 -10.22 -8.62 23.34
CA THR A 10 -9.24 -9.52 23.97
C THR A 10 -9.86 -10.90 24.24
N ALA A 11 -9.21 -11.96 23.78
CA ALA A 11 -9.70 -13.35 23.89
C ALA A 11 -9.99 -13.74 25.35
N LYS A 12 -11.25 -14.08 25.64
CA LYS A 12 -11.80 -14.18 27.01
C LYS A 12 -11.52 -15.50 27.72
N SER A 13 -11.15 -16.55 27.02
CA SER A 13 -10.88 -17.88 27.59
C SER A 13 -9.52 -18.44 27.16
N ALA A 14 -8.94 -19.30 27.99
CA ALA A 14 -7.79 -20.11 27.59
C ALA A 14 -8.15 -21.11 26.47
N GLU A 15 -9.40 -21.60 26.47
CA GLU A 15 -9.91 -22.50 25.43
C GLU A 15 -9.95 -21.81 24.05
N ASP A 16 -10.28 -20.51 23.97
CA ASP A 16 -10.28 -19.75 22.71
C ASP A 16 -8.88 -19.74 22.06
N ARG A 17 -7.83 -19.58 22.87
CA ARG A 17 -6.43 -19.63 22.39
C ARG A 17 -6.05 -21.03 21.92
N LYS A 18 -6.53 -22.07 22.61
CA LYS A 18 -6.25 -23.47 22.24
C LYS A 18 -7.01 -23.88 20.97
N ALA A 19 -8.25 -23.44 20.81
CA ALA A 19 -9.04 -23.60 19.59
C ALA A 19 -8.40 -22.85 18.41
N ALA A 20 -7.97 -21.60 18.61
CA ALA A 20 -7.23 -20.84 17.61
C ALA A 20 -5.91 -21.51 17.21
N SER A 21 -5.13 -22.03 18.18
CA SER A 21 -3.93 -22.80 17.89
C SER A 21 -4.21 -24.11 17.13
N ALA A 22 -5.30 -24.81 17.45
CA ALA A 22 -5.71 -26.02 16.76
C ALA A 22 -6.15 -25.74 15.31
N LEU A 23 -6.94 -24.68 15.08
CA LEU A 23 -7.33 -24.23 13.75
C LEU A 23 -6.12 -23.77 12.93
N ALA A 24 -5.21 -22.99 13.50
CA ALA A 24 -3.99 -22.55 12.82
C ALA A 24 -3.05 -23.73 12.48
N SER A 25 -3.02 -24.77 13.31
CA SER A 25 -2.26 -26.00 13.01
C SER A 25 -2.93 -26.84 11.92
N LEU A 26 -4.26 -26.79 11.80
CA LEU A 26 -5.01 -27.51 10.77
C LEU A 26 -4.90 -26.82 9.39
N ASP A 27 -4.97 -25.49 9.35
CA ASP A 27 -4.75 -24.67 8.15
C ASP A 27 -3.35 -24.89 7.55
N ALA A 28 -2.34 -25.06 8.42
CA ALA A 28 -0.98 -25.41 8.02
C ALA A 28 -0.82 -26.84 7.46
N ASP A 29 -1.68 -27.78 7.86
CA ASP A 29 -1.61 -29.21 7.46
C ASP A 29 -2.49 -29.50 6.22
N GLU A 30 -3.61 -28.80 6.02
CA GLU A 30 -4.39 -28.83 4.77
C GLU A 30 -3.52 -28.40 3.57
N SER A 31 -2.60 -27.45 3.77
CA SER A 31 -1.59 -27.07 2.75
C SER A 31 -0.53 -28.15 2.48
N ALA A 32 -0.48 -29.25 3.24
CA ALA A 32 0.37 -30.42 2.98
C ALA A 32 -0.37 -31.52 2.19
N GLY A 33 -1.66 -31.34 1.89
CA GLY A 33 -2.34 -32.09 0.83
C GLY A 33 -1.53 -31.98 -0.46
N SER A 34 -1.21 -33.13 -1.08
CA SER A 34 -0.32 -33.20 -2.25
C SER A 34 -0.98 -32.76 -3.56
N HIS A 35 -1.44 -31.50 -3.58
CA HIS A 35 -1.72 -30.76 -4.78
C HIS A 35 -0.48 -30.77 -5.69
N ASN A 36 -0.67 -30.91 -7.00
CA ASN A 36 0.41 -30.68 -7.97
C ASN A 36 0.65 -29.17 -8.04
N VAL A 37 1.41 -28.64 -7.08
CA VAL A 37 1.82 -27.25 -7.04
C VAL A 37 2.96 -27.08 -8.03
N ASP A 38 2.63 -26.65 -9.26
CA ASP A 38 3.61 -26.31 -10.29
C ASP A 38 4.59 -25.25 -9.77
N ALA A 39 5.77 -25.68 -9.33
CA ALA A 39 6.78 -24.80 -8.74
C ALA A 39 7.22 -23.69 -9.71
N ASP A 40 7.18 -23.95 -11.02
CA ASP A 40 7.37 -22.95 -12.08
C ASP A 40 6.22 -21.93 -12.16
N ALA A 41 4.97 -22.38 -12.00
CA ALA A 41 3.82 -21.47 -11.94
C ALA A 41 3.86 -20.60 -10.68
N VAL A 42 4.24 -21.17 -9.53
CA VAL A 42 4.46 -20.43 -8.28
C VAL A 42 5.64 -19.48 -8.40
N ASN A 43 6.78 -19.90 -8.98
CA ASN A 43 7.92 -19.00 -9.19
C ASN A 43 7.52 -17.85 -10.11
N LYS A 44 6.84 -18.13 -11.22
CA LYS A 44 6.35 -17.12 -12.18
C LYS A 44 5.32 -16.20 -11.54
N ALA A 45 4.42 -16.71 -10.69
CA ALA A 45 3.47 -15.91 -9.92
C ALA A 45 4.18 -15.03 -8.88
N MET A 46 5.12 -15.57 -8.10
CA MET A 46 5.93 -14.78 -7.15
C MET A 46 6.81 -13.73 -7.86
N LYS A 47 7.31 -14.02 -9.06
CA LYS A 47 8.08 -13.08 -9.88
C LYS A 47 7.19 -12.01 -10.53
N THR A 48 5.94 -12.35 -10.86
CA THR A 48 4.91 -11.37 -11.20
C THR A 48 4.56 -10.52 -9.98
N LEU A 49 4.40 -11.10 -8.79
CA LEU A 49 3.97 -10.41 -7.57
C LEU A 49 5.07 -9.47 -7.03
N GLY A 50 6.32 -9.95 -6.94
CA GLY A 50 7.49 -9.13 -6.62
C GLY A 50 7.85 -8.13 -7.71
N GLY A 51 7.52 -8.41 -8.98
CA GLY A 51 7.54 -7.43 -10.07
C GLY A 51 6.36 -6.44 -10.04
N SER A 52 5.26 -6.78 -9.34
CA SER A 52 4.00 -6.04 -9.31
C SER A 52 3.98 -4.89 -8.28
N SER A 53 5.13 -4.26 -8.06
CA SER A 53 5.15 -2.79 -7.97
C SER A 53 4.81 -2.13 -9.33
N SER A 54 4.78 -2.92 -10.42
CA SER A 54 4.37 -2.50 -11.77
C SER A 54 3.11 -3.23 -12.28
N ALA A 55 2.09 -3.39 -11.44
CA ALA A 55 0.72 -3.44 -11.97
C ALA A 55 0.46 -2.18 -12.83
N PRO A 56 -0.36 -2.23 -13.89
CA PRO A 56 -0.67 -1.07 -14.71
C PRO A 56 -1.68 -0.14 -14.01
N LYS A 57 -1.28 0.44 -12.86
CA LYS A 57 -1.69 1.82 -12.52
C LYS A 57 -1.35 2.64 -13.76
N PRO A 58 -2.32 3.36 -14.37
CA PRO A 58 -2.14 3.95 -15.69
C PRO A 58 -0.86 4.76 -15.71
N ALA A 59 0.04 4.42 -16.64
CA ALA A 59 1.39 4.94 -16.67
C ALA A 59 1.35 6.41 -17.12
N SER A 60 1.07 7.29 -16.17
CA SER A 60 1.22 8.72 -16.33
C SER A 60 2.62 9.01 -16.88
N ALA A 61 2.71 9.94 -17.83
CA ALA A 61 3.95 10.29 -18.53
C ALA A 61 5.00 10.99 -17.64
N SER A 62 4.83 10.89 -16.33
CA SER A 62 5.52 11.57 -15.23
C SER A 62 6.89 10.99 -14.88
N LYS A 63 7.18 9.73 -15.27
CA LYS A 63 8.41 9.01 -14.88
C LYS A 63 9.71 9.72 -15.29
N ASN A 64 9.66 10.58 -16.32
CA ASN A 64 10.79 11.38 -16.81
C ASN A 64 10.60 12.91 -16.68
N VAL A 65 9.60 13.36 -15.91
CA VAL A 65 9.44 14.79 -15.60
C VAL A 65 10.67 15.28 -14.83
N LYS A 66 11.34 16.27 -15.42
CA LYS A 66 12.40 17.05 -14.76
C LYS A 66 11.70 18.06 -13.86
N VAL A 67 11.94 17.95 -12.55
CA VAL A 67 11.40 18.86 -11.54
C VAL A 67 12.51 19.83 -11.15
N ASP A 68 12.20 21.11 -11.00
CA ASP A 68 13.17 22.08 -10.52
C ASP A 68 13.40 21.94 -8.99
N PRO A 69 14.65 21.98 -8.49
CA PRO A 69 14.92 21.94 -7.06
C PRO A 69 14.35 23.13 -6.28
N ALA A 70 14.13 24.29 -6.91
CA ALA A 70 13.48 25.45 -6.29
C ALA A 70 11.98 25.19 -6.07
N ASP A 71 11.29 24.61 -7.04
CA ASP A 71 9.87 24.21 -6.90
C ASP A 71 9.70 23.17 -5.78
N VAL A 72 10.61 22.17 -5.70
CA VAL A 72 10.60 21.19 -4.61
C VAL A 72 10.86 21.87 -3.25
N ALA A 73 11.69 22.91 -3.18
CA ALA A 73 11.93 23.64 -1.94
C ALA A 73 10.70 24.48 -1.53
N LEU A 74 10.10 25.22 -2.46
CA LEU A 74 8.91 26.04 -2.23
C LEU A 74 7.72 25.19 -1.75
N LEU A 75 7.47 24.03 -2.37
CA LEU A 75 6.40 23.12 -1.93
C LEU A 75 6.67 22.42 -0.59
N VAL A 76 7.93 22.39 -0.11
CA VAL A 76 8.25 21.89 1.25
C VAL A 76 7.96 22.97 2.29
N ASP A 77 8.27 24.24 1.99
CA ASP A 77 8.13 25.37 2.92
C ASP A 77 6.66 25.84 3.02
N GLU A 78 5.99 26.06 1.88
CA GLU A 78 4.64 26.66 1.82
C GLU A 78 3.50 25.68 2.11
N LEU A 79 3.72 24.36 1.96
CA LEU A 79 2.70 23.32 2.17
C LEU A 79 3.03 22.34 3.29
N ASP A 80 4.12 22.56 4.04
CA ASP A 80 4.68 21.67 5.07
C ASP A 80 4.89 20.20 4.58
N LEU A 81 5.11 20.01 3.27
CA LEU A 81 5.22 18.67 2.68
C LEU A 81 6.65 18.13 2.80
N PRO A 82 6.86 16.87 3.25
CA PRO A 82 8.19 16.27 3.23
C PRO A 82 8.68 16.13 1.79
N LYS A 83 9.97 16.44 1.51
CA LYS A 83 10.60 16.40 0.18
C LYS A 83 10.15 15.29 -0.79
N PRO A 84 10.02 14.00 -0.40
CA PRO A 84 9.49 12.96 -1.30
C PRO A 84 8.06 13.24 -1.78
N LYS A 85 7.18 13.79 -0.94
CA LYS A 85 5.79 14.14 -1.30
C LYS A 85 5.71 15.36 -2.20
N ALA A 86 6.47 16.43 -1.92
CA ALA A 86 6.59 17.57 -2.83
C ALA A 86 7.07 17.12 -4.23
N THR A 87 8.06 16.21 -4.27
CA THR A 87 8.59 15.65 -5.53
C THR A 87 7.58 14.74 -6.24
N GLU A 88 6.78 13.95 -5.52
CA GLU A 88 5.71 13.10 -6.07
C GLU A 88 4.57 13.96 -6.65
N LEU A 89 4.19 15.04 -5.98
CA LEU A 89 3.17 15.99 -6.42
C LEU A 89 3.61 16.68 -7.72
N LEU A 90 4.81 17.29 -7.75
CA LEU A 90 5.33 17.96 -8.94
C LEU A 90 5.43 17.03 -10.16
N LYS A 91 5.91 15.78 -9.96
CA LYS A 91 5.92 14.77 -11.05
C LYS A 91 4.52 14.44 -11.55
N SER A 92 3.54 14.38 -10.66
CA SER A 92 2.13 14.11 -11.01
C SER A 92 1.49 15.27 -11.78
N HIS A 93 2.00 16.49 -11.63
CA HIS A 93 1.55 17.71 -12.32
C HIS A 93 2.57 18.23 -13.35
N GLU A 94 3.30 17.33 -14.00
CA GLU A 94 4.19 17.61 -15.16
C GLU A 94 5.38 18.54 -14.86
N GLY A 95 5.66 18.83 -13.59
CA GLY A 95 6.69 19.74 -13.12
C GLY A 95 6.20 21.16 -12.83
N ASP A 96 4.91 21.46 -13.07
CA ASP A 96 4.34 22.79 -12.86
C ASP A 96 3.91 22.97 -11.38
N ALA A 97 4.66 23.79 -10.64
CA ALA A 97 4.38 24.12 -9.25
C ALA A 97 3.04 24.84 -9.04
N VAL A 98 2.63 25.73 -9.96
CA VAL A 98 1.37 26.47 -9.84
C VAL A 98 0.19 25.52 -10.05
N LYS A 99 0.29 24.60 -11.00
CA LYS A 99 -0.68 23.52 -11.23
C LYS A 99 -0.74 22.53 -10.07
N ALA A 100 0.41 22.17 -9.50
CA ALA A 100 0.51 21.32 -8.31
C ALA A 100 -0.16 21.95 -7.07
N MET A 101 0.19 23.20 -6.73
CA MET A 101 -0.41 23.92 -5.59
C MET A 101 -1.91 24.14 -5.79
N ARG A 102 -2.35 24.53 -6.99
CA ARG A 102 -3.78 24.69 -7.31
C ARG A 102 -4.56 23.38 -7.24
N ALA A 103 -3.96 22.26 -7.64
CA ALA A 103 -4.58 20.95 -7.45
C ALA A 103 -4.67 20.60 -5.96
N TYR A 104 -3.59 20.78 -5.20
CA TYR A 104 -3.50 20.44 -3.78
C TYR A 104 -4.56 21.16 -2.91
N VAL A 105 -4.84 22.44 -3.16
CA VAL A 105 -5.85 23.20 -2.40
C VAL A 105 -7.31 22.97 -2.87
N ASN A 106 -7.52 22.13 -3.89
CA ASN A 106 -8.85 21.74 -4.41
C ASN A 106 -9.04 20.21 -4.45
N ALA A 107 -8.22 19.45 -3.71
CA ALA A 107 -8.20 17.99 -3.66
C ALA A 107 -8.92 17.40 -2.43
#